data_AF-A0A950U2S1-F1
#
_entry.id   AF-A0A950U2S1-F1
#
_cell.length_a   1.000
_cell.length_b   1.000
_cell.length_c   1.000
_cell.angle_alpha   90.00
_cell.angle_beta   90.00
_cell.angle_gamma   90.00
#
_symmetry.space_group_name_H-M   'P 1'
#
loop_
_entity.id
_entity.type
_entity.pdbx_description
1 polymer ?
#
loop_
_entity_poly.entity_id
_entity_poly.type
_entity_poly.pdbx_seq_one_letter_code
_entity_poly.pdbx_strand_id
1 'polypeptide(L)'
;YVIPLFLAGTLFAGNEILVRGSMLVQRAGRLQRVSRWSEPDFAVATTTGSVVLCGVLLLCLSVLAPQMDFSWLDPDYADAASQAGQFIPSLIGAGLVITAIGLSQRVNLAWGLTIVLLVGGAAFAATQENRLWVAGILVLTTILVAPFRSCFYRHASLFTGPIQGSTALSLFTLVICVLALAVTRPHVHTLANNAWWAIVLSPAVPNSLRLAVCVTVVLALIAIWELLRPGRVQYLPWDNAARRRLAALGIRPPAMADGLVLGEAARAGIAFRRIGRVMLGLGDPAGAEGDRISAIWRLRDLAQQEGLDPAVWRAGRDLLKIYGDLGMTALPLGPDGLPLPEQPEDTPDAQDYLVCVAERDLTMLLPLLPELASQDALVQRAA
;
A
#
# COMPACT_ATOMS: atom_id res chain seq x y z
N TYR A 1 17.28 -20.50 11.02
CA TYR A 1 16.34 -19.36 11.17
C TYR A 1 15.58 -18.98 9.90
N VAL A 2 16.09 -19.22 8.69
CA VAL A 2 15.37 -18.96 7.41
C VAL A 2 14.29 -20.02 7.11
N ILE A 3 14.55 -21.27 7.46
CA ILE A 3 13.67 -22.42 7.16
C ILE A 3 12.26 -22.27 7.80
N PRO A 4 12.09 -21.91 9.09
CA PRO A 4 10.76 -21.81 9.70
C PRO A 4 9.86 -20.72 9.08
N LEU A 5 10.45 -19.61 8.63
CA LEU A 5 9.70 -18.50 8.02
C LEU A 5 9.15 -18.89 6.64
N PHE A 6 9.98 -19.53 5.82
CA PHE A 6 9.55 -20.04 4.52
C PHE A 6 8.55 -21.18 4.66
N LEU A 7 8.72 -22.06 5.67
CA LEU A 7 7.78 -23.13 5.98
C LEU A 7 6.41 -22.56 6.40
N ALA A 8 6.39 -21.49 7.21
CA ALA A 8 5.17 -20.81 7.60
C ALA A 8 4.48 -20.13 6.40
N GLY A 9 5.26 -19.50 5.51
CA GLY A 9 4.74 -18.89 4.28
C GLY A 9 4.15 -19.91 3.30
N THR A 10 4.80 -21.06 3.09
CA THR A 10 4.29 -22.12 2.20
C THR A 10 3.12 -22.89 2.79
N LEU A 11 3.11 -23.17 4.10
CA LEU A 11 1.95 -23.76 4.78
C LEU A 11 0.73 -22.85 4.69
N PHE A 12 0.91 -21.53 4.82
CA PHE A 12 -0.18 -20.57 4.72
C PHE A 12 -0.69 -20.43 3.28
N ALA A 13 0.19 -20.30 2.29
CA ALA A 13 -0.20 -20.27 0.88
C ALA A 13 -0.91 -21.57 0.45
N GLY A 14 -0.46 -22.72 0.95
CA GLY A 14 -1.12 -24.00 0.75
C GLY A 14 -2.52 -24.06 1.39
N ASN A 15 -2.66 -23.55 2.61
CA ASN A 15 -3.95 -23.50 3.31
C ASN A 15 -4.96 -22.57 2.62
N GLU A 16 -4.53 -21.40 2.14
CA GLU A 16 -5.37 -20.46 1.40
C GLU A 16 -5.86 -21.06 0.06
N ILE A 17 -5.00 -21.80 -0.66
CA ILE A 17 -5.36 -22.50 -1.90
C ILE A 17 -6.36 -23.64 -1.61
N LEU A 18 -6.18 -24.37 -0.50
CA LEU A 18 -7.10 -25.42 -0.09
C LEU A 18 -8.46 -24.87 0.38
N VAL A 19 -8.47 -23.76 1.11
CA VAL A 19 -9.70 -23.11 1.62
C VAL A 19 -10.45 -22.40 0.49
N ARG A 20 -9.76 -21.82 -0.50
CA ARG A 20 -10.40 -21.29 -1.72
C ARG A 20 -10.82 -22.38 -2.71
N GLY A 21 -10.23 -23.58 -2.60
CA GLY A 21 -10.61 -24.77 -3.38
C GLY A 21 -11.85 -25.49 -2.84
N SER A 22 -12.21 -25.30 -1.57
CA SER A 22 -13.43 -25.85 -0.98
C SER A 22 -14.53 -24.79 -0.85
N MET A 23 -15.11 -24.40 -1.99
CA MET A 23 -16.55 -24.13 -1.96
C MET A 23 -17.22 -25.43 -1.48
N LEU A 24 -17.91 -25.38 -0.34
CA LEU A 24 -18.56 -26.49 0.39
C LEU A 24 -17.72 -27.14 1.50
N VAL A 25 -17.68 -26.56 2.70
CA VAL A 25 -18.01 -27.28 3.95
C VAL A 25 -18.58 -26.27 4.96
N GLN A 26 -19.88 -26.38 5.20
CA GLN A 26 -20.57 -25.82 6.36
C GLN A 26 -20.13 -26.53 7.64
N ARG A 27 -20.16 -25.78 8.76
CA ARG A 27 -20.05 -26.21 10.17
C ARG A 27 -18.65 -26.52 10.71
N ALA A 28 -18.09 -25.56 11.43
CA ALA A 28 -17.59 -25.78 12.79
C ALA A 28 -17.42 -24.44 13.52
N GLY A 29 -18.45 -24.06 14.29
CA GLY A 29 -18.36 -22.97 15.26
C GLY A 29 -17.55 -23.38 16.49
N ARG A 30 -17.03 -22.37 17.20
CA ARG A 30 -16.16 -22.40 18.39
C ARG A 30 -14.68 -22.64 18.12
N LEU A 31 -14.01 -21.58 17.64
CA LEU A 31 -12.63 -21.23 18.05
C LEU A 31 -12.27 -19.76 17.66
N GLN A 32 -13.27 -18.86 17.64
CA GLN A 32 -13.09 -17.44 17.28
C GLN A 32 -12.70 -16.56 18.48
N ARG A 33 -11.59 -16.82 19.17
CA ARG A 33 -11.13 -15.90 20.24
C ARG A 33 -9.67 -15.48 20.24
N VAL A 34 -8.87 -15.81 19.22
CA VAL A 34 -7.46 -15.38 19.17
C VAL A 34 -7.01 -14.72 17.86
N SER A 35 -7.78 -14.71 16.77
CA SER A 35 -7.34 -14.12 15.49
C SER A 35 -8.02 -12.78 15.15
N ARG A 36 -8.08 -11.83 16.08
CA ARG A 36 -8.47 -10.42 15.79
C ARG A 36 -7.32 -9.61 15.16
N TRP A 37 -6.54 -10.25 14.30
CA TRP A 37 -5.63 -9.58 13.38
C TRP A 37 -6.26 -9.82 12.02
N SER A 38 -6.82 -8.76 11.41
CA SER A 38 -7.48 -8.85 10.11
C SER A 38 -6.61 -9.64 9.13
N GLU A 39 -7.19 -10.64 8.46
CA GLU A 39 -6.55 -11.48 7.42
C GLU A 39 -5.59 -10.71 6.46
N PRO A 40 -5.87 -9.46 6.04
CA PRO A 40 -4.95 -8.66 5.24
C PRO A 40 -3.74 -8.03 5.98
N ASP A 41 -3.74 -7.89 7.31
CA ASP A 41 -2.60 -7.33 8.07
C ASP A 41 -1.46 -8.34 8.21
N PHE A 42 -1.81 -9.60 8.48
CA PHE A 42 -0.83 -10.67 8.59
C PHE A 42 -0.19 -10.98 7.22
N ALA A 43 -0.98 -10.99 6.14
CA ALA A 43 -0.48 -11.18 4.78
C ALA A 43 0.51 -10.08 4.36
N VAL A 44 0.23 -8.81 4.71
CA VAL A 44 1.15 -7.71 4.42
C VAL A 44 2.42 -7.80 5.27
N ALA A 45 2.31 -8.15 6.55
CA ALA A 45 3.47 -8.30 7.44
C ALA A 45 4.42 -9.42 6.98
N THR A 46 3.88 -10.58 6.63
CA THR A 46 4.66 -11.75 6.15
C THR A 46 5.31 -11.50 4.80
N THR A 47 4.58 -10.88 3.87
CA THR A 47 5.07 -10.44 2.56
C THR A 47 6.22 -9.44 2.72
N THR A 48 6.01 -8.41 3.55
CA THR A 48 7.01 -7.37 3.84
C THR A 48 8.27 -7.99 4.46
N GLY A 49 8.11 -8.86 5.46
CA GLY A 49 9.24 -9.55 6.10
C GLY A 49 10.04 -10.43 5.14
N SER A 50 9.36 -11.15 4.25
CA SER A 50 10.01 -11.99 3.23
C SER A 50 10.82 -11.16 2.22
N VAL A 51 10.29 -10.01 1.81
CA VAL A 51 10.97 -9.07 0.90
C VAL A 51 12.19 -8.45 1.57
N VAL A 52 12.09 -8.02 2.83
CA VAL A 52 13.26 -7.53 3.61
C VAL A 52 14.32 -8.61 3.70
N LEU A 53 13.93 -9.85 4.01
CA LEU A 53 14.88 -10.97 4.13
C LEU A 53 15.61 -11.23 2.80
N CYS A 54 14.91 -11.18 1.67
CA CYS A 54 15.53 -11.28 0.34
C CYS A 54 16.48 -10.11 0.06
N GLY A 55 16.09 -8.88 0.42
CA GLY A 55 16.93 -7.70 0.28
C GLY A 55 18.22 -7.81 1.10
N VAL A 56 18.11 -8.19 2.37
CA VAL A 56 19.25 -8.42 3.26
C VAL A 56 20.11 -9.59 2.77
N LEU A 57 19.51 -10.68 2.30
CA LEU A 57 20.23 -11.81 1.70
C LEU A 57 21.10 -11.34 0.53
N LEU A 58 20.55 -10.57 -0.41
CA LEU A 58 21.31 -10.05 -1.55
C LEU A 58 22.43 -9.09 -1.14
N LEU A 59 22.22 -8.27 -0.10
CA LEU A 59 23.27 -7.41 0.47
C LEU A 59 24.39 -8.24 1.13
N CYS A 60 24.04 -9.26 1.92
CA CYS A 60 24.98 -10.12 2.64
C CYS A 60 25.74 -11.08 1.72
N LEU A 61 25.12 -11.56 0.63
CA LEU A 61 25.78 -12.41 -0.36
C LEU A 61 26.98 -11.71 -1.03
N SER A 62 26.98 -10.38 -1.04
CA SER A 62 28.12 -9.58 -1.51
C SER A 62 29.31 -9.61 -0.55
N VAL A 63 29.10 -9.96 0.72
CA VAL A 63 30.16 -10.10 1.74
C VAL A 63 30.77 -11.52 1.70
N LEU A 64 29.95 -12.54 1.46
CA LEU A 64 30.33 -13.95 1.65
C LEU A 64 30.91 -14.64 0.41
N ALA A 65 30.65 -14.16 -0.81
CA ALA A 65 31.08 -14.83 -2.04
C ALA A 65 31.64 -13.82 -3.06
N PRO A 66 32.96 -13.50 -2.99
CA PRO A 66 33.60 -12.45 -3.78
C PRO A 66 33.91 -12.84 -5.24
N GLN A 67 33.60 -14.05 -5.69
CA GLN A 67 33.85 -14.46 -7.07
C GLN A 67 32.53 -14.90 -7.69
N MET A 68 32.19 -14.24 -8.79
CA MET A 68 31.03 -14.58 -9.60
C MET A 68 31.51 -15.18 -10.90
N ASP A 69 30.99 -16.36 -11.18
CA ASP A 69 31.42 -17.19 -12.29
C ASP A 69 30.64 -16.80 -13.55
N PHE A 70 31.36 -16.28 -14.54
CA PHE A 70 30.84 -15.96 -15.87
C PHE A 70 31.58 -16.76 -16.95
N SER A 71 32.06 -17.96 -16.61
CA SER A 71 32.77 -18.87 -17.52
C SER A 71 31.97 -19.26 -18.77
N TRP A 72 30.66 -19.02 -18.80
CA TRP A 72 29.78 -19.18 -19.96
C TRP A 72 29.85 -18.02 -20.97
N LEU A 73 30.52 -16.92 -20.65
CA LEU A 73 30.75 -15.75 -21.52
C LEU A 73 32.15 -15.83 -22.15
N ASP A 74 32.35 -15.21 -23.32
CA ASP A 74 33.67 -15.12 -23.96
C ASP A 74 34.71 -14.55 -22.96
N PRO A 75 35.96 -15.05 -22.88
CA PRO A 75 36.92 -14.70 -21.82
C PRO A 75 37.15 -13.19 -21.67
N ASP A 76 37.21 -12.46 -22.79
CA ASP A 76 37.37 -11.00 -22.81
C ASP A 76 36.18 -10.25 -22.16
N TYR A 77 34.98 -10.84 -22.20
CA TYR A 77 33.78 -10.33 -21.57
C TYR A 77 33.49 -10.97 -20.20
N ALA A 78 33.99 -12.18 -19.93
CA ALA A 78 33.82 -12.90 -18.67
C ALA A 78 34.54 -12.19 -17.52
N ASP A 79 35.72 -11.62 -17.77
CA ASP A 79 36.42 -10.78 -16.79
C ASP A 79 35.67 -9.46 -16.56
N ALA A 80 35.16 -8.82 -17.62
CA ALA A 80 34.33 -7.63 -17.48
C ALA A 80 32.99 -7.90 -16.77
N ALA A 81 32.41 -9.09 -16.96
CA ALA A 81 31.14 -9.53 -16.36
C ALA A 81 31.32 -9.96 -14.90
N SER A 82 32.38 -10.70 -14.56
CA SER A 82 32.75 -11.09 -13.19
C SER A 82 32.99 -9.89 -12.29
N GLN A 83 33.58 -8.84 -12.86
CA GLN A 83 33.79 -7.55 -12.21
C GLN A 83 32.51 -6.69 -12.17
N ALA A 84 31.61 -6.81 -13.15
CA ALA A 84 30.34 -6.08 -13.20
C ALA A 84 29.24 -6.63 -12.28
N GLY A 85 29.28 -7.93 -11.98
CA GLY A 85 28.11 -8.61 -11.45
C GLY A 85 27.78 -8.31 -9.98
N GLN A 86 28.69 -7.76 -9.16
CA GLN A 86 28.47 -7.64 -7.70
C GLN A 86 27.67 -6.40 -7.30
N PHE A 87 27.72 -5.38 -8.16
CA PHE A 87 26.99 -4.15 -7.95
C PHE A 87 25.47 -4.34 -8.11
N ILE A 88 25.07 -5.18 -9.07
CA ILE A 88 23.66 -5.41 -9.43
C ILE A 88 22.86 -6.04 -8.27
N PRO A 89 23.28 -7.17 -7.66
CA PRO A 89 22.60 -7.75 -6.50
C PRO A 89 22.53 -6.79 -5.31
N SER A 90 23.58 -6.00 -5.06
CA SER A 90 23.60 -5.06 -3.94
C SER A 90 22.60 -3.92 -4.12
N LEU A 91 22.49 -3.39 -5.35
CA LEU A 91 21.51 -2.37 -5.69
C LEU A 91 20.08 -2.91 -5.64
N ILE A 92 19.86 -4.12 -6.18
CA ILE A 92 18.55 -4.82 -6.09
C ILE A 92 18.19 -5.07 -4.63
N GLY A 93 19.14 -5.53 -3.80
CA GLY A 93 18.92 -5.79 -2.38
C GLY A 93 18.54 -4.54 -1.60
N ALA A 94 19.25 -3.42 -1.83
CA ALA A 94 18.90 -2.13 -1.25
C ALA A 94 17.51 -1.65 -1.72
N GLY A 95 17.21 -1.79 -3.01
CA GLY A 95 15.89 -1.50 -3.57
C GLY A 95 14.79 -2.30 -2.89
N LEU A 96 14.99 -3.61 -2.71
CA LEU A 96 14.03 -4.50 -2.04
C LEU A 96 13.74 -4.04 -0.61
N VAL A 97 14.77 -3.70 0.18
CA VAL A 97 14.59 -3.19 1.55
C VAL A 97 13.74 -1.92 1.58
N ILE A 98 13.96 -0.98 0.65
CA ILE A 98 13.15 0.24 0.59
C ILE A 98 11.72 -0.07 0.14
N THR A 99 11.55 -0.88 -0.90
CA THR A 99 10.22 -1.26 -1.38
C THR A 99 9.43 -1.97 -0.29
N ALA A 100 10.09 -2.75 0.58
CA ALA A 100 9.45 -3.36 1.73
C ALA A 100 8.82 -2.33 2.68
N ILE A 101 9.44 -1.16 2.85
CA ILE A 101 8.83 -0.07 3.63
C ILE A 101 7.58 0.47 2.90
N GLY A 102 7.62 0.59 1.58
CA GLY A 102 6.43 0.92 0.77
C GLY A 102 5.31 -0.12 0.83
N LEU A 103 5.67 -1.42 0.89
CA LEU A 103 4.73 -2.53 1.09
C LEU A 103 4.06 -2.45 2.47
N SER A 104 4.82 -2.10 3.52
CA SER A 104 4.25 -1.89 4.87
C SER A 104 3.18 -0.79 4.91
N GLN A 105 3.28 0.17 3.99
CA GLN A 105 2.32 1.27 3.81
C GLN A 105 1.20 0.95 2.80
N ARG A 106 1.10 -0.32 2.35
CA ARG A 106 0.08 -0.86 1.42
C ARG A 106 0.08 -0.22 0.02
N VAL A 107 1.23 0.27 -0.46
CA VAL A 107 1.36 1.02 -1.74
C VAL A 107 1.46 0.07 -2.96
N ASN A 108 0.60 0.27 -3.96
CA ASN A 108 0.54 -0.57 -5.18
C ASN A 108 1.83 -0.52 -6.01
N LEU A 109 2.43 0.67 -6.14
CA LEU A 109 3.71 0.80 -6.84
C LEU A 109 4.87 0.11 -6.12
N ALA A 110 4.82 0.04 -4.80
CA ALA A 110 5.81 -0.72 -4.03
C ALA A 110 5.74 -2.19 -4.43
N TRP A 111 4.54 -2.77 -4.46
CA TRP A 111 4.32 -4.15 -4.91
C TRP A 111 4.85 -4.37 -6.33
N GLY A 112 4.52 -3.50 -7.28
CA GLY A 112 4.97 -3.63 -8.67
C GLY A 112 6.49 -3.57 -8.80
N LEU A 113 7.13 -2.60 -8.13
CA LEU A 113 8.58 -2.46 -8.13
C LEU A 113 9.27 -3.65 -7.44
N THR A 114 8.70 -4.18 -6.36
CA THR A 114 9.20 -5.38 -5.69
C THR A 114 9.16 -6.60 -6.61
N ILE A 115 8.09 -6.82 -7.36
CA ILE A 115 8.01 -7.93 -8.31
C ILE A 115 9.10 -7.79 -9.39
N VAL A 116 9.28 -6.60 -9.96
CA VAL A 116 10.33 -6.33 -10.95
C VAL A 116 11.72 -6.60 -10.37
N LEU A 117 11.99 -6.12 -9.15
CA LEU A 117 13.27 -6.33 -8.47
C LEU A 117 13.52 -7.81 -8.12
N LEU A 118 12.51 -8.54 -7.65
CA LEU A 118 12.63 -9.96 -7.34
C LEU A 118 12.87 -10.80 -8.61
N VAL A 119 12.12 -10.55 -9.68
CA VAL A 119 12.29 -11.25 -10.97
C VAL A 119 13.64 -10.91 -11.60
N GLY A 120 14.03 -9.64 -11.61
CA GLY A 120 15.34 -9.21 -12.10
C GLY A 120 16.49 -9.81 -11.29
N GLY A 121 16.36 -9.84 -9.97
CA GLY A 121 17.31 -10.48 -9.07
C GLY A 121 17.38 -12.00 -9.27
N ALA A 122 16.25 -12.67 -9.49
CA ALA A 122 16.19 -14.09 -9.77
C ALA A 122 16.82 -14.46 -11.11
N ALA A 123 16.51 -13.70 -12.17
CA ALA A 123 17.13 -13.87 -13.49
C ALA A 123 18.65 -13.70 -13.41
N PHE A 124 19.11 -12.66 -12.72
CA PHE A 124 20.54 -12.42 -12.48
C PHE A 124 21.19 -13.53 -11.63
N ALA A 125 20.51 -14.04 -10.60
CA ALA A 125 21.04 -15.15 -9.79
C ALA A 125 21.07 -16.47 -10.56
N ALA A 126 20.17 -16.67 -11.52
CA ALA A 126 20.09 -17.88 -12.34
C ALA A 126 21.22 -17.99 -13.37
N THR A 127 21.83 -16.88 -13.79
CA THR A 127 23.02 -16.91 -14.67
C THR A 127 24.27 -17.36 -13.94
N GLN A 128 24.23 -17.49 -12.61
CA GLN A 128 25.38 -17.85 -11.76
C GLN A 128 25.26 -19.31 -11.31
N GLU A 129 26.20 -20.16 -11.73
CA GLU A 129 26.14 -21.61 -11.52
C GLU A 129 26.00 -22.01 -10.03
N ASN A 130 26.66 -21.30 -9.12
CA ASN A 130 26.64 -21.59 -7.68
C ASN A 130 25.54 -20.83 -6.89
N ARG A 131 24.57 -20.21 -7.58
CA ARG A 131 23.59 -19.30 -6.94
C ARG A 131 22.13 -19.63 -7.28
N LEU A 132 21.89 -20.80 -7.87
CA LEU A 132 20.55 -21.32 -8.17
C LEU A 132 19.63 -21.38 -6.94
N TRP A 133 20.17 -21.67 -5.75
CA TRP A 133 19.40 -21.66 -4.51
C TRP A 133 18.86 -20.26 -4.15
N VAL A 134 19.61 -19.19 -4.45
CA VAL A 134 19.18 -17.80 -4.25
C VAL A 134 18.11 -17.43 -5.27
N ALA A 135 18.28 -17.82 -6.53
CA ALA A 135 17.25 -17.66 -7.56
C ALA A 135 15.95 -18.35 -7.13
N GLY A 136 16.03 -19.57 -6.61
CA GLY A 136 14.89 -20.31 -6.06
C GLY A 136 14.17 -19.58 -4.93
N ILE A 137 14.91 -19.00 -3.98
CA ILE A 137 14.34 -18.18 -2.90
C ILE A 137 13.61 -16.96 -3.45
N LEU A 138 14.23 -16.21 -4.38
CA LEU A 138 13.64 -15.01 -4.97
C LEU A 138 12.38 -15.32 -5.81
N VAL A 139 12.40 -16.42 -6.57
CA VAL A 139 11.23 -16.90 -7.32
C VAL A 139 10.11 -17.32 -6.36
N LEU A 140 10.44 -18.07 -5.30
CA LEU A 140 9.47 -18.47 -4.29
C LEU A 140 8.82 -17.25 -3.63
N THR A 141 9.62 -16.25 -3.22
CA THR A 141 9.10 -14.99 -2.68
C THR A 141 8.23 -14.27 -3.72
N THR A 142 8.62 -14.25 -5.00
CA THR A 142 7.79 -13.66 -6.07
C THR A 142 6.42 -14.33 -6.15
N ILE A 143 6.38 -15.67 -6.15
CA ILE A 143 5.14 -16.45 -6.19
C ILE A 143 4.28 -16.19 -4.94
N LEU A 144 4.89 -16.04 -3.77
CA LEU A 144 4.17 -15.71 -2.54
C LEU A 144 3.60 -14.29 -2.56
N VAL A 145 4.34 -13.30 -3.09
CA VAL A 145 3.92 -11.88 -3.09
C VAL A 145 2.95 -11.54 -4.23
N ALA A 146 3.08 -12.19 -5.39
CA ALA A 146 2.29 -11.92 -6.58
C ALA A 146 0.75 -11.99 -6.40
N PRO A 147 0.16 -13.00 -5.74
CA PRO A 147 -1.30 -13.11 -5.60
C PRO A 147 -1.90 -12.04 -4.68
N PHE A 148 -1.11 -11.43 -3.80
CA PHE A 148 -1.57 -10.40 -2.87
C PHE A 148 -1.67 -9.00 -3.48
N ARG A 149 -1.63 -8.85 -4.83
CA ARG A 149 -1.84 -7.57 -5.51
C ARG A 149 -3.09 -6.84 -5.00
N SER A 150 -4.17 -7.57 -4.76
CA SER A 150 -5.43 -7.03 -4.28
C SER A 150 -5.38 -6.50 -2.84
N CYS A 151 -4.31 -6.75 -2.06
CA CYS A 151 -4.13 -6.19 -0.71
C CYS A 151 -3.35 -4.86 -0.72
N PHE A 152 -2.76 -4.48 -1.85
CA PHE A 152 -1.97 -3.26 -2.06
C PHE A 152 -2.75 -2.28 -2.93
N TYR A 153 -3.92 -1.87 -2.45
CA TYR A 153 -4.86 -1.00 -3.18
C TYR A 153 -4.46 0.49 -3.17
N ARG A 154 -3.46 0.90 -2.39
CA ARG A 154 -3.13 2.32 -2.24
C ARG A 154 -2.30 2.80 -3.43
N HIS A 155 -2.91 3.56 -4.34
CA HIS A 155 -2.20 4.15 -5.47
C HIS A 155 -1.18 5.20 -4.97
N ALA A 156 0.05 5.12 -5.48
CA ALA A 156 1.08 6.12 -5.20
C ALA A 156 0.77 7.43 -5.92
N SER A 157 1.31 8.55 -5.43
CA SER A 157 1.07 9.91 -5.98
C SER A 157 1.34 10.04 -7.49
N LEU A 158 2.16 9.16 -8.06
CA LEU A 158 2.49 9.07 -9.49
C LEU A 158 1.27 8.87 -10.40
N PHE A 159 0.21 8.18 -9.95
CA PHE A 159 -0.90 7.75 -10.81
C PHE A 159 -2.25 8.41 -10.48
N THR A 160 -2.31 9.23 -9.43
CA THR A 160 -3.56 9.83 -8.96
C THR A 160 -3.51 11.35 -9.15
N GLY A 161 -3.73 11.81 -10.38
CA GLY A 161 -3.79 13.23 -10.73
C GLY A 161 -2.60 13.75 -11.56
N PRO A 162 -2.54 15.06 -11.86
CA PRO A 162 -1.42 15.65 -12.58
C PRO A 162 -0.11 15.43 -11.80
N ILE A 163 0.97 15.07 -12.51
CA ILE A 163 2.28 14.76 -11.92
C ILE A 163 2.70 15.93 -11.01
N GLN A 164 2.69 15.70 -9.70
CA GLN A 164 3.13 16.68 -8.73
C GLN A 164 4.63 16.93 -8.92
N GLY A 165 5.06 18.20 -8.84
CA GLY A 165 6.45 18.58 -9.12
C GLY A 165 7.49 17.83 -8.27
N SER A 166 7.15 17.48 -7.02
CA SER A 166 7.98 16.65 -6.14
C SER A 166 8.20 15.24 -6.69
N THR A 167 7.17 14.63 -7.26
CA THR A 167 7.25 13.27 -7.81
C THR A 167 8.06 13.22 -9.10
N ALA A 168 7.91 14.23 -9.96
CA ALA A 168 8.76 14.40 -11.14
C ALA A 168 10.23 14.59 -10.74
N LEU A 169 10.49 15.46 -9.75
CA LEU A 169 11.84 15.72 -9.24
C LEU A 169 12.49 14.46 -8.69
N SER A 170 11.76 13.65 -7.92
CA SER A 170 12.26 12.38 -7.41
C SER A 170 12.55 11.37 -8.52
N LEU A 171 11.71 11.31 -9.56
CA LEU A 171 11.96 10.43 -10.71
C LEU A 171 13.20 10.87 -11.52
N PHE A 172 13.35 12.17 -11.77
CA PHE A 172 14.56 12.73 -12.39
C PHE A 172 15.81 12.49 -11.54
N THR A 173 15.70 12.68 -10.22
CA THR A 173 16.79 12.44 -9.28
C THR A 173 17.22 10.98 -9.32
N LEU A 174 16.27 10.04 -9.32
CA LEU A 174 16.55 8.61 -9.43
C LEU A 174 17.27 8.27 -10.74
N VAL A 175 16.78 8.80 -11.88
CA VAL A 175 17.42 8.59 -13.19
C VAL A 175 18.84 9.15 -13.21
N ILE A 176 19.04 10.38 -12.71
CA ILE A 176 20.36 11.00 -12.58
C ILE A 176 21.26 10.15 -11.69
N CYS A 177 20.73 9.58 -10.60
CA CYS A 177 21.51 8.74 -9.71
C CYS A 177 21.93 7.43 -10.36
N VAL A 178 21.02 6.77 -11.09
CA VAL A 178 21.34 5.56 -11.86
C VAL A 178 22.40 5.85 -12.92
N LEU A 179 22.26 6.97 -13.64
CA LEU A 179 23.24 7.39 -14.65
C LEU A 179 24.59 7.75 -14.02
N ALA A 180 24.61 8.47 -12.89
CA ALA A 180 25.83 8.82 -12.17
C ALA A 180 26.55 7.56 -11.66
N LEU A 181 25.83 6.58 -11.09
CA LEU A 181 26.41 5.29 -10.72
C LEU A 181 27.00 4.56 -11.95
N ALA A 182 26.27 4.56 -13.07
CA ALA A 182 26.75 3.96 -14.32
C ALA A 182 28.02 4.65 -14.88
N VAL A 183 28.16 5.97 -14.73
CA VAL A 183 29.34 6.74 -15.17
C VAL A 183 30.53 6.58 -14.23
N THR A 184 30.30 6.38 -12.92
CA THR A 184 31.39 6.09 -11.96
C THR A 184 32.00 4.69 -12.15
N ARG A 185 31.32 3.82 -12.89
CA ARG A 185 31.67 2.41 -13.11
C ARG A 185 33.09 2.17 -13.66
N PRO A 186 33.59 2.88 -14.70
CA PRO A 186 34.93 2.62 -15.24
C PRO A 186 36.06 2.99 -14.27
N HIS A 187 35.78 3.86 -13.29
CA HIS A 187 36.79 4.43 -12.38
C HIS A 187 37.03 3.58 -11.11
N VAL A 188 36.19 2.55 -10.86
CA VAL A 188 36.27 1.66 -9.69
C VAL A 188 36.71 0.23 -10.04
N HIS A 189 37.21 0.03 -11.27
CA HIS A 189 37.58 -1.27 -11.84
C HIS A 189 38.61 -2.07 -11.02
N THR A 190 39.41 -1.43 -10.16
CA THR A 190 40.52 -2.07 -9.44
C THR A 190 40.13 -2.72 -8.10
N LEU A 191 38.86 -2.64 -7.66
CA LEU A 191 38.43 -3.25 -6.40
C LEU A 191 37.92 -4.69 -6.60
N ALA A 192 38.42 -5.61 -5.76
CA ALA A 192 38.04 -7.02 -5.76
C ALA A 192 36.62 -7.29 -5.19
N ASN A 193 35.96 -6.28 -4.59
CA ASN A 193 34.60 -6.39 -4.06
C ASN A 193 33.80 -5.12 -4.39
N ASN A 194 32.93 -5.22 -5.39
CA ASN A 194 32.25 -4.08 -6.05
C ASN A 194 30.87 -3.76 -5.47
N ALA A 195 30.65 -4.05 -4.18
CA ALA A 195 29.48 -3.56 -3.47
C ALA A 195 29.59 -2.03 -3.30
N TRP A 196 28.49 -1.29 -3.50
CA TRP A 196 28.50 0.19 -3.40
C TRP A 196 29.05 0.68 -2.05
N TRP A 197 28.75 -0.05 -0.96
CA TRP A 197 29.23 0.26 0.38
C TRP A 197 30.72 -0.07 0.55
N ALA A 198 31.21 -1.15 -0.07
CA ALA A 198 32.64 -1.50 -0.05
C ALA A 198 33.50 -0.43 -0.75
N ILE A 199 32.98 0.18 -1.83
CA ILE A 199 33.62 1.32 -2.51
C ILE A 199 33.73 2.53 -1.56
N VAL A 200 32.67 2.83 -0.80
CA VAL A 200 32.64 3.96 0.16
C VAL A 200 33.57 3.73 1.36
N LEU A 201 33.70 2.49 1.81
CA LEU A 201 34.56 2.11 2.94
C LEU A 201 36.03 1.86 2.55
N SER A 202 36.32 1.67 1.26
CA SER A 202 37.67 1.35 0.80
C SER A 202 38.61 2.57 0.86
N PRO A 203 39.79 2.44 1.49
CA PRO A 203 40.82 3.48 1.46
C PRO A 203 41.54 3.57 0.10
N ALA A 204 41.38 2.59 -0.78
CA ALA A 204 42.04 2.55 -2.10
C ALA A 204 41.35 3.43 -3.16
N VAL A 205 40.18 3.99 -2.84
CA VAL A 205 39.36 4.79 -3.75
C VAL A 205 39.51 6.28 -3.42
N PRO A 206 39.69 7.18 -4.41
CA PRO A 206 39.74 8.62 -4.17
C PRO A 206 38.52 9.13 -3.39
N ASN A 207 38.73 10.03 -2.44
CA ASN A 207 37.67 10.57 -1.57
C ASN A 207 36.51 11.20 -2.36
N SER A 208 36.80 11.82 -3.50
CA SER A 208 35.78 12.39 -4.40
C SER A 208 34.83 11.33 -4.96
N LEU A 209 35.36 10.17 -5.37
CA LEU A 209 34.57 9.07 -5.92
C LEU A 209 33.76 8.36 -4.84
N ARG A 210 34.34 8.18 -3.65
CA ARG A 210 33.65 7.67 -2.45
C ARG A 210 32.43 8.56 -2.10
N LEU A 211 32.64 9.86 -2.08
CA LEU A 211 31.60 10.84 -1.79
C LEU A 211 30.52 10.84 -2.89
N ALA A 212 30.91 10.79 -4.17
CA ALA A 212 29.98 10.72 -5.29
C ALA A 212 29.08 9.48 -5.21
N VAL A 213 29.64 8.29 -4.97
CA VAL A 213 28.86 7.05 -4.83
C VAL A 213 27.95 7.12 -3.60
N CYS A 214 28.45 7.60 -2.46
CA CYS A 214 27.66 7.74 -1.24
C CYS A 214 26.46 8.69 -1.44
N VAL A 215 26.69 9.88 -1.96
CA VAL A 215 25.65 10.88 -2.24
C VAL A 215 24.64 10.33 -3.24
N THR A 216 25.12 9.67 -4.30
CA THR A 216 24.25 9.12 -5.34
C THR A 216 23.34 8.02 -4.81
N VAL A 217 23.88 7.11 -3.99
CA VAL A 217 23.07 6.09 -3.34
C VAL A 217 22.05 6.75 -2.41
N VAL A 218 22.46 7.67 -1.53
CA VAL A 218 21.55 8.36 -0.61
C VAL A 218 20.42 9.09 -1.35
N LEU A 219 20.74 9.81 -2.43
CA LEU A 219 19.74 10.48 -3.26
C LEU A 219 18.79 9.50 -3.94
N ALA A 220 19.30 8.37 -4.45
CA ALA A 220 18.45 7.31 -5.00
C ALA A 220 17.51 6.72 -3.92
N LEU A 221 18.00 6.50 -2.70
CA LEU A 221 17.16 6.03 -1.59
C LEU A 221 16.07 7.05 -1.23
N ILE A 222 16.41 8.34 -1.15
CA ILE A 222 15.46 9.42 -0.88
C ILE A 222 14.42 9.53 -2.01
N ALA A 223 14.85 9.44 -3.27
CA ALA A 223 13.96 9.49 -4.42
C ALA A 223 12.95 8.33 -4.41
N ILE A 224 13.41 7.10 -4.15
CA ILE A 224 12.53 5.94 -4.00
C ILE A 224 11.59 6.16 -2.80
N TRP A 225 12.09 6.65 -1.68
CA TRP A 225 11.28 6.94 -0.49
C TRP A 225 10.15 7.94 -0.78
N GLU A 226 10.45 9.04 -1.47
CA GLU A 226 9.43 10.01 -1.87
C GLU A 226 8.42 9.44 -2.87
N LEU A 227 8.88 8.62 -3.82
CA LEU A 227 8.00 7.94 -4.78
C LEU A 227 7.04 6.95 -4.11
N LEU A 228 7.50 6.31 -3.03
CA LEU A 228 6.71 5.38 -2.22
C LEU A 228 5.82 6.11 -1.22
N ARG A 229 6.02 7.40 -0.96
CA ARG A 229 5.23 8.14 0.01
C ARG A 229 3.77 8.24 -0.47
N PRO A 230 2.79 7.85 0.36
CA PRO A 230 1.38 7.88 -0.03
C PRO A 230 0.97 9.28 -0.46
N GLY A 231 0.23 9.37 -1.57
CA GLY A 231 -0.38 10.63 -1.99
C GLY A 231 -1.33 11.16 -0.91
N ARG A 232 -1.31 12.47 -0.65
CA ARG A 232 -2.32 13.10 0.20
C ARG A 232 -3.66 13.05 -0.52
N VAL A 233 -4.71 12.66 0.19
CA VAL A 233 -6.06 12.67 -0.34
C VAL A 233 -6.48 14.13 -0.41
N GLN A 234 -6.63 14.63 -1.64
CA GLN A 234 -7.22 15.94 -1.84
C GLN A 234 -8.74 15.83 -1.71
N TYR A 235 -9.33 16.84 -1.08
CA TYR A 235 -10.77 17.06 -1.04
C TYR A 235 -11.09 18.40 -1.71
N LEU A 236 -12.29 18.51 -2.27
CA LEU A 236 -12.82 19.79 -2.71
C LEU A 236 -13.46 20.48 -1.50
N PRO A 237 -13.12 21.75 -1.19
CA PRO A 237 -13.82 22.51 -0.16
C PRO A 237 -15.30 22.63 -0.52
N TRP A 238 -16.18 22.69 0.48
CA TRP A 238 -17.61 22.69 0.25
C TRP A 238 -18.13 24.03 -0.31
N ASP A 239 -17.98 24.23 -1.61
CA ASP A 239 -18.44 25.39 -2.35
C ASP A 239 -19.54 25.04 -3.38
N ASN A 240 -20.01 26.04 -4.13
CA ASN A 240 -21.01 25.84 -5.19
C ASN A 240 -20.50 24.90 -6.31
N ALA A 241 -19.18 24.74 -6.50
CA ALA A 241 -18.63 23.82 -7.47
C ALA A 241 -18.71 22.37 -6.96
N ALA A 242 -18.35 22.12 -5.69
CA ALA A 242 -18.48 20.82 -5.03
C ALA A 242 -19.95 20.37 -4.98
N ARG A 243 -20.88 21.27 -4.63
CA ARG A 243 -22.32 20.98 -4.64
C ARG A 243 -22.82 20.57 -6.03
N ARG A 244 -22.44 21.31 -7.07
CA ARG A 244 -22.77 20.98 -8.47
C ARG A 244 -22.14 19.66 -8.91
N ARG A 245 -20.90 19.40 -8.48
CA ARG A 245 -20.20 18.16 -8.79
C ARG A 245 -20.89 16.96 -8.17
N LEU A 246 -21.31 17.04 -6.90
CA LEU A 246 -22.03 15.97 -6.23
C LEU A 246 -23.43 15.76 -6.83
N ALA A 247 -24.14 16.85 -7.15
CA ALA A 247 -25.43 16.77 -7.84
C ALA A 247 -25.32 16.05 -9.20
N ALA A 248 -24.24 16.30 -9.96
CA ALA A 248 -23.96 15.62 -11.22
C ALA A 248 -23.66 14.11 -11.05
N LEU A 249 -23.30 13.65 -9.85
CA LEU A 249 -23.10 12.24 -9.53
C LEU A 249 -24.40 11.52 -9.13
N GLY A 250 -25.53 12.23 -9.08
CA GLY A 250 -26.85 11.65 -8.92
C GLY A 250 -27.42 11.69 -7.50
N ILE A 251 -26.80 12.42 -6.56
CA ILE A 251 -27.34 12.61 -5.19
C ILE A 251 -27.53 14.10 -4.90
N ARG A 252 -28.60 14.44 -4.18
CA ARG A 252 -28.87 15.81 -3.73
C ARG A 252 -27.78 16.24 -2.73
N PRO A 253 -27.14 17.41 -2.91
CA PRO A 253 -26.08 17.83 -2.00
C PRO A 253 -26.63 18.17 -0.60
N PRO A 254 -25.97 17.73 0.48
CA PRO A 254 -26.40 18.05 1.85
C PRO A 254 -26.31 19.56 2.13
N ALA A 255 -27.10 20.04 3.10
CA ALA A 255 -27.09 21.46 3.50
C ALA A 255 -25.70 21.91 3.98
N MET A 256 -25.09 21.10 4.85
CA MET A 256 -23.81 21.37 5.49
C MET A 256 -22.86 20.19 5.32
N ALA A 257 -21.70 20.46 4.74
CA ALA A 257 -20.55 19.58 4.69
C ALA A 257 -19.30 20.45 4.73
N ASP A 258 -18.16 19.88 5.11
CA ASP A 258 -16.88 20.59 5.11
C ASP A 258 -16.12 20.38 3.80
N GLY A 259 -16.42 19.30 3.10
CA GLY A 259 -15.84 19.02 1.80
C GLY A 259 -16.45 17.82 1.08
N LEU A 260 -15.94 17.61 -0.13
CA LEU A 260 -16.27 16.49 -1.00
C LEU A 260 -14.98 15.71 -1.32
N VAL A 261 -14.97 14.42 -0.99
CA VAL A 261 -13.92 13.49 -1.44
C VAL A 261 -14.40 12.79 -2.70
N LEU A 262 -13.61 12.86 -3.76
CA LEU A 262 -13.89 12.15 -5.01
C LEU A 262 -13.17 10.80 -5.03
N GLY A 263 -13.74 9.82 -5.72
CA GLY A 263 -13.09 8.56 -6.07
C GLY A 263 -11.84 8.79 -6.94
N GLU A 264 -11.09 7.73 -7.20
CA GLU A 264 -9.85 7.83 -7.98
C GLU A 264 -10.12 8.23 -9.43
N ALA A 265 -11.21 7.73 -10.03
CA ALA A 265 -11.63 8.12 -11.37
C ALA A 265 -12.42 9.44 -11.41
N ALA A 266 -12.66 10.07 -10.25
CA ALA A 266 -13.54 11.22 -10.09
C ALA A 266 -14.97 11.02 -10.66
N ARG A 267 -15.41 9.76 -10.74
CA ARG A 267 -16.74 9.32 -11.20
C ARG A 267 -17.65 8.91 -10.04
N ALA A 268 -17.13 8.91 -8.82
CA ALA A 268 -17.89 8.85 -7.60
C ALA A 268 -17.40 9.88 -6.57
N GLY A 269 -18.19 10.15 -5.54
CA GLY A 269 -17.81 11.08 -4.48
C GLY A 269 -18.71 11.01 -3.25
N ILE A 270 -18.13 11.35 -2.11
CA ILE A 270 -18.77 11.34 -0.80
C ILE A 270 -18.53 12.68 -0.10
N ALA A 271 -19.63 13.32 0.32
CA ALA A 271 -19.56 14.53 1.15
C ALA A 271 -19.23 14.12 2.59
N PHE A 272 -18.47 14.95 3.29
CA PHE A 272 -18.10 14.65 4.67
C PHE A 272 -18.11 15.89 5.57
N ARG A 273 -18.15 15.66 6.88
CA ARG A 273 -18.07 16.66 7.92
C ARG A 273 -17.12 16.20 9.02
N ARG A 274 -16.36 17.14 9.59
CA ARG A 274 -15.47 16.93 10.74
C ARG A 274 -16.27 17.22 11.99
N ILE A 275 -16.36 16.22 12.86
CA ILE A 275 -17.10 16.29 14.11
C ILE A 275 -16.16 15.81 15.21
N GLY A 276 -15.52 16.76 15.90
CA GLY A 276 -14.54 16.45 16.93
C GLY A 276 -13.37 15.64 16.38
N ARG A 277 -13.32 14.36 16.74
CA ARG A 277 -12.31 13.39 16.27
C ARG A 277 -12.80 12.42 15.20
N VAL A 278 -14.01 12.64 14.69
CA VAL A 278 -14.64 11.78 13.68
C VAL A 278 -14.77 12.54 12.36
N MET A 279 -14.39 11.89 11.27
CA MET A 279 -14.71 12.32 9.92
C MET A 279 -15.96 11.56 9.45
N LEU A 280 -17.10 12.25 9.46
CA LEU A 280 -18.41 11.69 9.15
C LEU A 280 -18.75 11.86 7.67
N GLY A 281 -18.79 10.77 6.92
CA GLY A 281 -19.40 10.71 5.59
C GLY A 281 -20.92 10.87 5.68
N LEU A 282 -21.47 11.72 4.82
CA LEU A 282 -22.89 12.03 4.76
C LEU A 282 -23.54 11.19 3.65
N GLY A 283 -24.06 10.02 4.03
CA GLY A 283 -24.60 9.01 3.13
C GLY A 283 -23.53 8.22 2.39
N ASP A 284 -24.00 7.31 1.55
CA ASP A 284 -23.14 6.55 0.64
C ASP A 284 -22.55 7.40 -0.50
N PRO A 285 -21.40 7.00 -1.05
CA PRO A 285 -20.81 7.67 -2.21
C PRO A 285 -21.76 7.65 -3.42
N ALA A 286 -21.97 8.83 -4.01
CA ALA A 286 -22.72 9.02 -5.26
C ALA A 286 -21.86 8.67 -6.48
N GLY A 287 -22.48 8.22 -7.58
CA GLY A 287 -21.81 8.07 -8.88
C GLY A 287 -21.67 6.62 -9.36
N ALA A 288 -20.67 6.35 -10.21
CA ALA A 288 -20.45 5.06 -10.84
C ALA A 288 -20.06 3.98 -9.82
N GLU A 289 -20.74 2.84 -9.85
CA GLU A 289 -20.59 1.74 -8.88
C GLU A 289 -19.13 1.30 -8.68
N GLY A 290 -18.38 1.17 -9.77
CA GLY A 290 -16.96 0.78 -9.73
C GLY A 290 -16.01 1.82 -9.08
N ASP A 291 -16.41 3.08 -8.94
CA ASP A 291 -15.59 4.14 -8.30
C ASP A 291 -16.09 4.50 -6.88
N ARG A 292 -17.28 4.02 -6.47
CA ARG A 292 -17.85 4.26 -5.14
C ARG A 292 -16.96 3.70 -4.04
N ILE A 293 -16.47 2.47 -4.23
CA ILE A 293 -15.54 1.82 -3.30
C ILE A 293 -14.32 2.72 -3.10
N SER A 294 -13.69 3.15 -4.19
CA SER A 294 -12.51 4.04 -4.15
C SER A 294 -12.78 5.34 -3.38
N ALA A 295 -13.98 5.92 -3.48
CA ALA A 295 -14.34 7.12 -2.72
C ALA A 295 -14.38 6.84 -1.19
N ILE A 296 -14.89 5.69 -0.76
CA ILE A 296 -14.91 5.28 0.67
C ILE A 296 -13.48 5.11 1.20
N TRP A 297 -12.63 4.42 0.44
CA TRP A 297 -11.22 4.25 0.80
C TRP A 297 -10.51 5.61 0.92
N ARG A 298 -10.79 6.54 0.01
CA ARG A 298 -10.25 7.90 0.07
C ARG A 298 -10.77 8.70 1.27
N LEU A 299 -12.05 8.54 1.66
CA LEU A 299 -12.58 9.16 2.87
C LEU A 299 -11.84 8.68 4.12
N ARG A 300 -11.63 7.36 4.26
CA ARG A 300 -10.84 6.79 5.35
C ARG A 300 -9.41 7.32 5.34
N ASP A 301 -8.77 7.35 4.19
CA ASP A 301 -7.41 7.85 4.04
C ASP A 301 -7.30 9.33 4.42
N LEU A 302 -8.31 10.14 4.09
CA LEU A 302 -8.39 11.54 4.52
C LEU A 302 -8.56 11.64 6.05
N ALA A 303 -9.43 10.82 6.64
CA ALA A 303 -9.61 10.77 8.09
C ALA A 303 -8.29 10.45 8.80
N GLN A 304 -7.58 9.43 8.35
CA GLN A 304 -6.26 9.06 8.88
C GLN A 304 -5.21 10.17 8.69
N GLN A 305 -5.21 10.85 7.54
CA GLN A 305 -4.30 11.97 7.29
C GLN A 305 -4.48 13.13 8.27
N GLU A 306 -5.69 13.30 8.78
CA GLU A 306 -6.05 14.34 9.75
C GLU A 306 -6.08 13.84 11.20
N GLY A 307 -5.76 12.55 11.44
CA GLY A 307 -5.80 11.95 12.76
C GLY A 307 -7.24 11.78 13.31
N LEU A 308 -8.21 11.61 12.42
CA LEU A 308 -9.63 11.41 12.72
C LEU A 308 -10.04 9.95 12.45
N ASP A 309 -11.05 9.49 13.18
CA ASP A 309 -11.69 8.20 12.97
C ASP A 309 -12.78 8.32 11.89
N PRO A 310 -12.84 7.42 10.89
CA PRO A 310 -13.86 7.46 9.85
C PRO A 310 -15.20 6.95 10.38
N ALA A 311 -16.29 7.61 9.96
CA ALA A 311 -17.65 7.13 10.15
C ALA A 311 -18.52 7.49 8.95
N VAL A 312 -19.65 6.81 8.76
CA VAL A 312 -20.63 7.14 7.72
C VAL A 312 -22.03 7.11 8.33
N TRP A 313 -22.79 8.20 8.16
CA TRP A 313 -24.18 8.30 8.57
C TRP A 313 -25.10 8.08 7.37
N ARG A 314 -26.18 7.30 7.55
CA ARG A 314 -27.08 6.84 6.47
C ARG A 314 -26.36 6.04 5.37
N ALA A 315 -25.50 5.13 5.80
CA ALA A 315 -24.90 4.13 4.93
C ALA A 315 -25.97 3.12 4.49
N GLY A 316 -25.99 2.80 3.20
CA GLY A 316 -26.89 1.81 2.63
C GLY A 316 -26.36 0.38 2.81
N ARG A 317 -27.28 -0.59 2.67
CA ARG A 317 -27.01 -2.02 2.86
C ARG A 317 -25.93 -2.58 1.94
N ASP A 318 -25.90 -2.11 0.69
CA ASP A 318 -25.04 -2.68 -0.36
C ASP A 318 -23.55 -2.51 -0.05
N LEU A 319 -23.19 -1.46 0.70
CA LEU A 319 -21.81 -1.11 1.00
C LEU A 319 -21.36 -1.51 2.41
N LEU A 320 -22.25 -2.12 3.23
CA LEU A 320 -21.94 -2.55 4.60
C LEU A 320 -20.75 -3.49 4.69
N LYS A 321 -20.63 -4.43 3.74
CA LYS A 321 -19.48 -5.34 3.69
C LYS A 321 -18.17 -4.58 3.56
N ILE A 322 -18.14 -3.57 2.68
CA ILE A 322 -16.94 -2.76 2.44
C ILE A 322 -16.61 -1.93 3.69
N TYR A 323 -17.61 -1.37 4.37
CA TYR A 323 -17.38 -0.65 5.62
C TYR A 323 -16.87 -1.58 6.75
N GLY A 324 -17.35 -2.82 6.80
CA GLY A 324 -16.86 -3.86 7.71
C GLY A 324 -15.40 -4.25 7.44
N ASP A 325 -15.01 -4.37 6.16
CA ASP A 325 -13.62 -4.62 5.75
C ASP A 325 -12.67 -3.48 6.18
N LEU A 326 -13.20 -2.27 6.39
CA LEU A 326 -12.47 -1.12 6.93
C LEU A 326 -12.42 -1.08 8.47
N GLY A 327 -12.97 -2.09 9.15
CA GLY A 327 -13.00 -2.18 10.61
C GLY A 327 -14.09 -1.34 11.27
N MET A 328 -15.09 -0.89 10.51
CA MET A 328 -16.22 -0.15 11.08
C MET A 328 -17.38 -1.09 11.40
N THR A 329 -18.11 -0.78 12.47
CA THR A 329 -19.29 -1.53 12.93
C THR A 329 -20.55 -0.77 12.51
N ALA A 330 -21.52 -1.49 11.96
CA ALA A 330 -22.79 -0.94 11.51
C ALA A 330 -23.86 -1.01 12.60
N LEU A 331 -24.53 0.12 12.84
CA LEU A 331 -25.63 0.28 13.79
C LEU A 331 -26.89 0.67 12.99
N PRO A 332 -28.00 -0.07 13.11
CA PRO A 332 -29.21 0.19 12.33
C PRO A 332 -29.84 1.54 12.71
N LEU A 333 -30.22 2.33 11.71
CA LEU A 333 -30.93 3.61 11.87
C LEU A 333 -32.41 3.46 11.53
N GLY A 334 -33.25 4.19 12.25
CA GLY A 334 -34.66 4.37 11.91
C GLY A 334 -34.85 5.42 10.81
N PRO A 335 -36.10 5.61 10.33
CA PRO A 335 -36.42 6.63 9.32
C PRO A 335 -36.09 8.06 9.77
N ASP A 336 -36.07 8.28 11.09
CA ASP A 336 -35.73 9.56 11.72
C ASP A 336 -34.21 9.82 11.76
N GLY A 337 -33.38 8.92 11.22
CA GLY A 337 -31.92 9.07 11.19
C GLY A 337 -31.22 8.80 12.53
N LEU A 338 -31.97 8.26 13.51
CA LEU A 338 -31.49 7.91 14.85
C LEU A 338 -31.32 6.39 15.00
N PRO A 339 -30.42 5.91 15.88
CA PRO A 339 -30.23 4.49 16.11
C PRO A 339 -31.48 3.80 16.65
N LEU A 340 -31.78 2.62 16.11
CA LEU A 340 -32.84 1.77 16.65
C LEU A 340 -32.33 1.08 17.93
N PRO A 341 -33.20 0.92 18.95
CA PRO A 341 -32.85 0.16 20.15
C PRO A 341 -32.52 -1.28 19.78
N GLU A 342 -31.49 -1.86 20.41
CA GLU A 342 -31.13 -3.27 20.24
C GLU A 342 -32.30 -4.16 20.66
N GLN A 343 -32.86 -4.90 19.70
CA GLN A 343 -33.86 -5.94 19.97
C GLN A 343 -33.15 -7.29 20.06
N PRO A 344 -33.38 -8.08 21.13
CA PRO A 344 -32.58 -9.27 21.44
C PRO A 344 -32.80 -10.46 20.49
N GLU A 345 -33.82 -10.46 19.63
CA GLU A 345 -34.19 -11.63 18.81
C GLU A 345 -34.22 -11.40 17.29
N ASP A 346 -34.06 -10.16 16.82
CA ASP A 346 -34.10 -9.89 15.37
C ASP A 346 -33.17 -8.73 14.97
N THR A 347 -32.49 -8.88 13.83
CA THR A 347 -31.74 -7.77 13.23
C THR A 347 -32.78 -6.87 12.57
N PRO A 348 -33.01 -5.63 13.06
CA PRO A 348 -34.07 -4.81 12.52
C PRO A 348 -33.84 -4.56 11.03
N ASP A 349 -34.91 -4.64 10.24
CA ASP A 349 -34.92 -4.39 8.80
C ASP A 349 -34.74 -2.87 8.52
N ALA A 350 -33.56 -2.34 8.85
CA ALA A 350 -33.19 -0.93 8.68
C ALA A 350 -32.63 -0.67 7.28
N GLN A 351 -33.14 0.32 6.57
CA GLN A 351 -32.62 0.70 5.24
C GLN A 351 -31.28 1.44 5.34
N ASP A 352 -31.11 2.20 6.41
CA ASP A 352 -29.96 3.07 6.68
C ASP A 352 -29.20 2.58 7.92
N TYR A 353 -27.88 2.76 7.94
CA TYR A 353 -27.01 2.41 9.06
C TYR A 353 -26.08 3.57 9.41
N LEU A 354 -25.71 3.67 10.68
CA LEU A 354 -24.57 4.46 11.14
C LEU A 354 -23.39 3.51 11.29
N VAL A 355 -22.30 3.81 10.61
CA VAL A 355 -21.12 2.95 10.58
C VAL A 355 -19.94 3.69 11.21
N CYS A 356 -19.32 3.14 12.25
CA CYS A 356 -18.23 3.80 13.01
C CYS A 356 -17.22 2.80 13.58
N VAL A 357 -16.00 3.24 13.87
CA VAL A 357 -14.90 2.35 14.31
C VAL A 357 -15.03 1.97 15.79
N ALA A 358 -15.35 2.90 16.67
CA ALA A 358 -15.34 2.67 18.11
C ALA A 358 -16.60 3.16 18.84
N GLU A 359 -16.91 2.51 19.97
CA GLU A 359 -18.02 2.87 20.87
C GLU A 359 -17.91 4.31 21.42
N ARG A 360 -16.67 4.79 21.61
CA ARG A 360 -16.40 6.19 21.99
C ARG A 360 -16.84 7.18 20.90
N ASP A 361 -16.72 6.80 19.63
CA ASP A 361 -17.10 7.64 18.50
C ASP A 361 -18.63 7.69 18.39
N LEU A 362 -19.29 6.56 18.65
CA LEU A 362 -20.74 6.49 18.79
C LEU A 362 -21.25 7.44 19.89
N THR A 363 -20.61 7.44 21.06
CA THR A 363 -20.99 8.34 22.18
C THR A 363 -20.87 9.82 21.79
N MET A 364 -19.89 10.17 20.94
CA MET A 364 -19.70 11.52 20.41
C MET A 364 -20.73 11.89 19.33
N LEU A 365 -21.11 10.94 18.47
CA LEU A 365 -22.03 11.17 17.37
C LEU A 365 -23.49 11.24 17.81
N LEU A 366 -23.91 10.37 18.74
CA LEU A 366 -25.28 10.27 19.26
C LEU A 366 -25.98 11.62 19.56
N PRO A 367 -25.37 12.56 20.31
CA PRO A 367 -26.01 13.84 20.62
C PRO A 367 -26.20 14.76 19.40
N LEU A 368 -25.45 14.54 18.32
CA LEU A 368 -25.45 15.39 17.12
C LEU A 368 -26.35 14.85 15.99
N LEU A 369 -26.73 13.57 16.05
CA LEU A 369 -27.61 12.94 15.06
C LEU A 369 -28.98 13.62 14.92
N PRO A 370 -29.67 14.09 15.99
CA PRO A 370 -30.96 14.76 15.84
C PRO A 370 -30.86 16.07 15.03
N GLU A 371 -29.77 16.82 15.23
CA GLU A 371 -29.54 18.06 14.49
C GLU A 371 -29.28 17.76 13.01
N LEU A 372 -28.42 16.78 12.72
CA LEU A 372 -28.14 16.32 11.36
C LEU A 372 -29.41 15.82 10.65
N ALA A 373 -30.23 15.01 11.32
CA ALA A 373 -31.48 14.49 10.79
C ALA A 373 -32.49 15.61 10.48
N SER A 374 -32.62 16.59 11.39
CA SER A 374 -33.52 17.73 11.18
C SER A 374 -33.12 18.58 9.97
N GLN A 375 -31.81 18.80 9.78
CA GLN A 375 -31.28 19.57 8.66
C GLN A 375 -31.46 18.83 7.33
N ASP A 376 -31.22 17.51 7.32
CA ASP A 376 -31.45 16.69 6.12
C ASP A 376 -32.93 16.66 5.74
N ALA A 377 -33.84 16.53 6.72
CA ALA A 377 -35.28 16.60 6.49
C ALA A 377 -35.73 17.94 5.90
N LEU A 378 -35.11 19.06 6.29
CA LEU A 378 -35.39 20.37 5.70
C LEU A 378 -34.97 20.44 4.23
N VAL A 379 -33.80 19.87 3.90
CA VAL A 379 -33.33 19.79 2.50
C VAL A 379 -34.24 18.91 1.66
N GLN A 380 -34.69 17.77 2.20
CA GLN A 380 -35.62 16.88 1.52
C GLN A 380 -36.98 17.52 1.28
N ARG A 381 -37.47 18.36 2.20
CA ARG A 381 -38.75 19.07 2.05
C ARG A 381 -38.70 20.27 1.09
N ALA A 382 -37.55 20.89 0.93
CA ALA A 382 -37.38 22.07 0.09
C ALA A 382 -37.29 21.76 -1.42
N ALA A 383 -37.35 20.49 -1.83
CA ALA A 383 -37.05 20.03 -3.17
C ALA A 383 -38.01 18.93 -3.62
#